data_AF-A0A7Y9LVI5-F1
#
_entry.id   AF-A0A7Y9LVI5-F1
#
_cell.length_a   1.000
_cell.length_b   1.000
_cell.length_c   1.000
_cell.angle_alpha   90.00
_cell.angle_beta   90.00
_cell.angle_gamma   90.00
#
_symmetry.space_group_name_H-M   'P 1'
#
loop_
_entity.id
_entity.type
_entity.pdbx_description
1 polymer ?
#
loop_
_entity_poly.entity_id
_entity_poly.type
_entity_poly.pdbx_seq_one_letter_code
_entity_poly.pdbx_strand_id
1 'polypeptide(L)'
;MDAPPFDQYGAESFDICPCCGVEYGNYDFVLKVEDQPARHEELRKEWIANGTTWWSKSRHAPQGWSPQEQLKNLQYVNENVLPWIYQYPFDTDAD
;
A
#
# COMPACT_ATOMS: atom_id res chain seq x y z
N MET A 1 -3.15 9.28 0.00
CA MET A 1 -3.94 8.05 -0.22
C MET A 1 -5.24 8.27 0.52
N ASP A 2 -6.38 8.18 -0.16
CA ASP A 2 -7.69 8.51 0.46
C ASP A 2 -8.31 7.32 1.22
N ALA A 3 -7.81 6.09 1.04
CA ALA A 3 -8.14 4.94 1.87
C ALA A 3 -6.92 4.02 2.03
N PRO A 4 -6.73 3.40 3.22
CA PRO A 4 -5.72 2.38 3.43
C PRO A 4 -6.09 1.07 2.68
N PRO A 5 -5.10 0.23 2.34
CA PRO A 5 -5.36 -1.06 1.66
C PRO A 5 -6.23 -2.01 2.50
N PHE A 6 -6.09 -1.95 3.82
CA PHE A 6 -6.85 -2.75 4.78
C PHE A 6 -7.64 -1.85 5.73
N ASP A 7 -8.77 -2.35 6.22
CA ASP A 7 -9.44 -1.78 7.38
C ASP A 7 -8.75 -2.14 8.70
N GLN A 8 -9.33 -1.70 9.83
CA GLN A 8 -8.81 -1.96 11.17
C GLN A 8 -8.82 -3.45 11.58
N TYR A 9 -9.55 -4.30 10.85
CA TYR A 9 -9.66 -5.74 11.08
C TYR A 9 -8.81 -6.56 10.10
N GLY A 10 -8.04 -5.89 9.24
CA GLY A 10 -7.22 -6.54 8.21
C GLY A 10 -8.02 -6.99 6.99
N ALA A 11 -9.26 -6.54 6.81
CA ALA A 11 -10.04 -6.82 5.61
C ALA A 11 -9.60 -5.92 4.45
N GLU A 12 -9.43 -6.51 3.28
CA GLU A 12 -9.10 -5.80 2.04
C GLU A 12 -10.18 -4.76 1.70
N SER A 13 -9.75 -3.56 1.31
CA SER A 13 -10.67 -2.48 0.92
C SER A 13 -11.29 -2.68 -0.46
N PHE A 14 -10.69 -3.51 -1.31
CA PHE A 14 -11.04 -3.69 -2.74
C PHE A 14 -11.00 -2.39 -3.57
N ASP A 15 -10.38 -1.34 -3.02
CA ASP A 15 -10.17 -0.09 -3.73
C ASP A 15 -9.01 -0.20 -4.72
N ILE A 16 -9.07 0.62 -5.77
CA ILE A 16 -7.98 0.74 -6.75
C ILE A 16 -7.13 1.96 -6.38
N CYS A 17 -5.81 1.79 -6.19
CA CYS A 17 -4.94 2.95 -5.98
C CYS A 17 -5.00 3.85 -7.23
N PRO A 18 -5.40 5.13 -7.10
CA PRO A 18 -5.38 6.03 -8.24
C PRO A 18 -3.96 6.31 -8.74
N CYS A 19 -2.96 6.04 -7.90
CA CYS A 19 -1.54 6.18 -8.16
C CYS A 19 -1.03 5.11 -9.14
N CYS A 20 -1.02 3.84 -8.73
CA CYS A 20 -0.36 2.73 -9.43
C CYS A 20 -1.34 1.77 -10.10
N GLY A 21 -2.65 1.88 -9.82
CA GLY A 21 -3.68 1.04 -10.41
C GLY A 21 -3.83 -0.35 -9.81
N VAL A 22 -3.12 -0.66 -8.73
CA VAL A 22 -3.31 -1.90 -7.96
C VAL A 22 -4.69 -1.85 -7.30
N GLU A 23 -5.48 -2.90 -7.54
CA GLU A 23 -6.71 -3.23 -6.83
C GLU A 23 -6.37 -4.14 -5.63
N TYR A 24 -6.67 -3.66 -4.42
CA TYR A 24 -6.40 -4.37 -3.18
C TYR A 24 -7.25 -5.65 -3.05
N GLY A 25 -6.68 -6.72 -2.52
CA GLY A 25 -7.30 -8.04 -2.44
C GLY A 25 -7.40 -8.81 -3.77
N ASN A 26 -6.94 -8.23 -4.89
CA ASN A 26 -6.91 -8.88 -6.19
C ASN A 26 -5.47 -8.99 -6.72
N TYR A 27 -4.83 -7.87 -7.07
CA TYR A 27 -3.47 -7.89 -7.60
C TYR A 27 -2.41 -8.19 -6.53
N ASP A 28 -2.68 -7.82 -5.29
CA ASP A 28 -1.83 -8.06 -4.13
C ASP A 28 -2.29 -9.23 -3.25
N PHE A 29 -3.21 -10.05 -3.77
CA PHE A 29 -3.66 -11.26 -3.09
C PHE A 29 -2.48 -12.21 -2.83
N VAL A 30 -2.41 -12.72 -1.61
CA VAL A 30 -1.43 -13.72 -1.17
C VAL A 30 -2.15 -14.79 -0.34
N LEU A 31 -1.62 -16.02 -0.34
CA LEU A 31 -2.17 -17.11 0.48
C LEU A 31 -1.86 -16.95 1.97
N LYS A 32 -0.81 -16.18 2.29
CA LYS A 32 -0.30 -15.96 3.63
C LYS A 32 -0.04 -14.48 3.83
N VAL A 33 -0.52 -13.93 4.93
CA VAL A 33 -0.43 -12.49 5.22
C VAL A 33 1.03 -12.03 5.31
N GLU A 34 1.93 -12.90 5.79
CA GLU A 34 3.38 -12.60 5.87
C GLU A 34 4.05 -12.37 4.50
N ASP A 35 3.45 -12.84 3.40
CA ASP A 35 3.99 -12.66 2.04
C ASP A 35 3.55 -11.31 1.42
N GLN A 36 2.60 -10.62 2.04
CA GLN A 36 2.01 -9.40 1.50
C GLN A 36 3.01 -8.25 1.29
N PRO A 37 3.97 -7.99 2.21
CA PRO A 37 4.99 -6.97 1.98
C PRO A 37 5.84 -7.24 0.73
N ALA A 38 6.21 -8.50 0.49
CA ALA A 38 6.98 -8.90 -0.69
C ALA A 38 6.15 -8.70 -1.96
N ARG A 39 4.87 -9.07 -1.93
CA ARG A 39 3.96 -8.87 -3.06
C ARG A 39 3.78 -7.38 -3.40
N HIS A 40 3.62 -6.52 -2.40
CA HIS A 40 3.56 -5.06 -2.61
C HIS A 40 4.86 -4.50 -3.17
N GLU A 41 6.01 -5.06 -2.81
CA GLU A 41 7.30 -4.68 -3.38
C GLU A 41 7.42 -5.02 -4.87
N GLU A 42 6.97 -6.21 -5.28
CA GLU A 42 6.93 -6.61 -6.70
C GLU A 42 6.07 -5.66 -7.53
N LEU A 43 4.83 -5.43 -7.11
CA LEU A 43 3.90 -4.52 -7.79
C LEU A 43 4.47 -3.09 -7.89
N ARG A 44 5.20 -2.66 -6.86
CA ARG A 44 5.88 -1.36 -6.86
C ARG A 44 7.03 -1.33 -7.87
N LYS A 45 7.84 -2.40 -7.96
CA LYS A 45 8.91 -2.51 -8.97
C LYS A 45 8.35 -2.47 -10.38
N GLU A 46 7.23 -3.15 -10.63
CA GLU A 46 6.52 -3.10 -11.92
C GLU A 46 6.06 -1.67 -12.25
N TRP A 47 5.43 -0.98 -11.30
CA TRP A 47 5.01 0.41 -11.49
C TRP A 47 6.19 1.35 -11.78
N ILE A 48 7.32 1.15 -11.09
CA ILE A 48 8.57 1.89 -11.35
C ILE A 48 9.10 1.60 -12.76
N ALA A 49 9.16 0.33 -13.16
CA ALA A 49 9.62 -0.08 -14.49
C ALA A 49 8.74 0.51 -15.61
N ASN A 50 7.44 0.69 -15.34
CA ASN A 50 6.48 1.32 -16.24
C ASN A 50 6.50 2.86 -16.19
N GLY A 51 7.52 3.47 -15.59
CA GLY A 51 7.73 4.92 -15.59
C GLY A 51 6.98 5.68 -14.51
N THR A 52 6.49 5.00 -13.46
CA THR A 52 5.77 5.62 -12.33
C THR A 52 4.60 6.51 -12.77
N THR A 53 3.84 6.05 -13.76
CA THR A 53 2.74 6.84 -14.33
C THR A 53 1.56 6.90 -13.37
N TRP A 54 0.89 8.04 -13.30
CA TRP A 54 -0.37 8.16 -12.57
C TRP A 54 -1.45 7.36 -13.31
N TRP A 55 -1.98 6.32 -12.68
CA TRP A 55 -2.87 5.36 -13.33
C TRP A 55 -4.28 5.92 -13.59
N SER A 56 -4.84 6.67 -12.64
CA SER A 56 -6.25 7.06 -12.75
C SER A 56 -6.48 8.15 -13.79
N LYS A 57 -7.41 7.89 -14.70
CA LYS A 57 -7.89 8.89 -15.68
C LYS A 57 -9.02 9.77 -15.15
N SER A 58 -9.75 9.29 -14.14
CA SER A 58 -10.91 10.00 -13.55
C SER A 58 -10.54 10.79 -12.30
N ARG A 59 -9.56 10.33 -11.52
CA ARG A 59 -8.98 11.06 -10.39
C ARG A 59 -7.65 11.64 -10.82
N HIS A 60 -7.52 12.95 -10.85
CA HIS A 60 -6.25 13.60 -11.19
C HIS A 60 -5.22 13.42 -10.07
N ALA A 61 -3.94 13.38 -10.45
CA ALA A 61 -2.86 13.47 -9.47
C ALA A 61 -2.98 14.79 -8.68
N PRO A 62 -2.68 14.78 -7.37
CA PRO A 62 -2.59 16.01 -6.59
C PRO A 62 -1.62 17.01 -7.23
N GLN A 63 -1.88 18.30 -7.07
CA GLN A 63 -0.97 19.33 -7.56
C GLN A 63 0.42 19.15 -6.94
N GLY A 64 1.45 19.15 -7.78
CA GLY A 64 2.84 18.96 -7.33
C GLY A 64 3.19 17.53 -6.96
N TRP A 65 2.34 16.54 -7.27
CA TRP A 65 2.64 15.14 -7.01
C TRP A 65 3.95 14.69 -7.70
N SER A 66 4.85 14.09 -6.91
CA SER A 66 6.06 13.44 -7.38
C SER A 66 6.05 11.95 -7.00
N PRO A 67 6.24 11.03 -7.96
CA PRO A 67 6.36 9.61 -7.65
C PRO A 67 7.59 9.32 -6.79
N GLN A 68 8.67 10.10 -6.92
CA GLN A 68 9.87 9.96 -6.10
C GLN A 68 9.59 10.32 -4.63
N GLU A 69 8.86 11.40 -4.38
CA GLU A 69 8.45 11.76 -3.02
C GLU A 69 7.51 10.73 -2.41
N GLN A 70 6.57 10.18 -3.20
CA GLN A 70 5.71 9.09 -2.74
C GLN A 70 6.51 7.85 -2.33
N LEU A 71 7.52 7.45 -3.11
CA LEU A 71 8.38 6.31 -2.78
C LEU A 71 9.23 6.55 -1.53
N LYS A 72 9.76 7.77 -1.37
CA LYS A 72 10.53 8.15 -0.17
C LYS A 72 9.68 8.08 1.09
N ASN A 73 8.43 8.53 1.03
CA ASN A 73 7.51 8.47 2.17
C ASN A 73 7.19 7.02 2.58
N LEU A 74 7.07 6.10 1.61
CA LEU A 74 6.88 4.67 1.90
C LEU A 74 8.08 4.06 2.62
N GLN A 75 9.30 4.39 2.20
CA GLN A 75 10.51 3.93 2.90
C GLN A 75 10.56 4.43 4.34
N TYR A 76 10.26 5.72 4.55
CA TYR A 76 10.19 6.30 5.89
C TYR A 76 9.18 5.55 6.79
N VAL A 77 7.98 5.26 6.29
CA VAL A 77 6.95 4.49 7.02
C VAL A 77 7.43 3.07 7.35
N ASN A 78 8.06 2.38 6.41
CA ASN A 78 8.55 1.02 6.62
C ASN A 78 9.69 0.96 7.66
N GLU A 79 10.58 1.95 7.68
CA GLU A 79 11.72 1.98 8.60
C GLU A 79 11.34 2.47 9.99
N ASN A 80 10.39 3.40 10.09
CA ASN A 80 10.14 4.15 11.33
C ASN A 80 8.77 3.89 11.97
N VAL A 81 7.80 3.28 11.25
CA VAL A 81 6.41 3.15 11.71
C VAL A 81 5.93 1.69 11.73
N LEU A 82 6.06 0.93 10.64
CA LEU A 82 5.56 -0.45 10.56
C LEU A 82 6.19 -1.43 11.57
N PRO A 83 7.48 -1.34 11.94
CA PRO A 83 8.07 -2.22 12.95
C PRO A 83 7.35 -2.12 14.30
N TRP A 84 6.79 -0.95 14.63
CA TRP A 84 6.04 -0.77 15.88
C TRP A 84 4.61 -1.34 15.81
N ILE A 85 3.96 -1.24 14.66
CA ILE A 85 2.57 -1.72 14.45
C ILE A 85 2.51 -3.25 14.41
N TYR A 86 3.52 -3.91 13.81
CA TYR A 86 3.57 -5.38 13.74
C TYR A 86 4.27 -6.05 14.94
N GLN A 87 4.93 -5.28 15.82
CA GLN A 87 5.58 -5.83 17.03
C GLN A 87 4.70 -5.79 18.28
N TYR A 88 3.63 -4.99 18.27
CA TYR A 88 2.56 -5.04 19.26
C TYR A 88 1.24 -5.32 18.53
N PRO A 89 0.87 -6.59 18.30
CA PRO A 89 -0.52 -6.88 17.99
C PRO A 89 -1.32 -6.31 19.17
N PHE A 90 -2.27 -5.42 18.90
CA PHE A 90 -3.25 -5.03 19.91
C PHE A 90 -3.76 -6.32 20.56
N ASP A 91 -3.55 -6.48 21.87
CA ASP A 91 -4.07 -7.61 22.64
C ASP A 91 -5.55 -7.77 22.29
N THR A 92 -5.90 -8.93 21.74
CA THR A 92 -7.30 -9.31 21.50
C THR A 92 -7.92 -9.99 22.71
N ASP A 93 -7.27 -9.90 23.87
CA ASP A 93 -7.80 -10.36 25.15
C ASP A 93 -8.41 -9.17 25.91
N ALA A 94 -9.65 -8.83 25.52
CA ALA A 94 -10.56 -8.12 26.41
C ALA A 94 -11.78 -9.03 26.64
N ASP A 95 -11.66 -9.88 27.67
CA ASP A 95 -12.80 -10.43 28.42
C ASP A 95 -13.58 -9.29 29.12
#